data_AF-A0A0D7PAQ5-F1
#
_entry.id   AF-A0A0D7PAQ5-F1
#
_cell.length_a   1.000
_cell.length_b   1.000
_cell.length_c   1.000
_cell.angle_alpha   90.00
_cell.angle_beta   90.00
_cell.angle_gamma   90.00
#
_symmetry.space_group_name_H-M   'P 1'
#
loop_
_entity.id
_entity.type
_entity.pdbx_description
1 polymer ?
#
loop_
_entity_poly.entity_id
_entity_poly.type
_entity_poly.pdbx_seq_one_letter_code
_entity_poly.pdbx_strand_id
1 'polypeptide(L)' 'MNERLETLKKARGRMIEDRDAHAKVLAAPFDREKAERARNKFVELQTLIDALDRAIAGENSV' A
#
# COMPACT_ATOMS: atom_id res chain seq x y z
N MET A 1 -16.96 -17.73 3.92
CA MET A 1 -15.74 -16.97 3.60
C MET A 1 -15.65 -16.86 2.09
N ASN A 2 -15.67 -15.63 1.55
CA ASN A 2 -15.46 -15.39 0.12
C ASN A 2 -13.94 -15.41 -0.15
N GLU A 3 -13.46 -16.40 -0.90
CA GLU A 3 -12.03 -16.60 -1.22
C GLU A 3 -11.41 -15.36 -1.90
N ARG A 4 -12.20 -14.64 -2.70
CA ARG A 4 -11.80 -13.39 -3.35
C ARG A 4 -11.54 -12.30 -2.31
N LEU A 5 -12.44 -12.14 -1.34
CA LEU A 5 -12.30 -11.15 -0.26
C LEU A 5 -11.03 -11.40 0.57
N GLU A 6 -10.74 -12.66 0.90
CA GLU A 6 -9.52 -13.02 1.64
C GLU A 6 -8.26 -12.75 0.81
N THR A 7 -8.31 -13.00 -0.49
CA THR A 7 -7.22 -12.65 -1.42
C THR A 7 -6.96 -11.14 -1.45
N LEU A 8 -8.02 -10.33 -1.53
CA LEU A 8 -7.90 -8.87 -1.52
C LEU A 8 -7.30 -8.34 -0.21
N LYS A 9 -7.73 -8.88 0.94
CA LYS A 9 -7.18 -8.50 2.26
C LYS A 9 -5.70 -8.84 2.37
N LYS A 10 -5.27 -10.02 1.89
CA LYS A 10 -3.86 -10.42 1.88
C LYS A 10 -3.03 -9.50 0.97
N ALA A 11 -3.52 -9.20 -0.22
CA ALA A 11 -2.86 -8.27 -1.14
C ALA A 11 -2.70 -6.89 -0.49
N ARG A 12 -3.76 -6.37 0.15
CA ARG A 12 -3.72 -5.09 0.87
C ARG A 12 -2.67 -5.10 1.98
N GLY A 13 -2.63 -6.15 2.80
CA GLY A 13 -1.65 -6.29 3.88
C GLY A 13 -0.22 -6.19 3.37
N ARG A 14 0.09 -6.92 2.28
CA ARG A 14 1.41 -6.87 1.65
C ARG A 14 1.78 -5.47 1.12
N MET A 15 0.84 -4.77 0.50
CA MET A 15 1.09 -3.41 -0.01
C MET A 15 1.35 -2.41 1.12
N ILE A 16 0.72 -2.58 2.28
CA ILE A 16 0.99 -1.77 3.47
C ILE A 16 2.41 -2.01 3.99
N GLU A 17 2.84 -3.28 4.08
CA GLU A 17 4.20 -3.63 4.50
C GLU A 17 5.26 -3.00 3.56
N ASP A 18 5.05 -3.12 2.25
CA ASP A 18 5.94 -2.53 1.23
C ASP A 18 5.96 -0.99 1.33
N ARG A 19 4.81 -0.35 1.56
CA ARG A 19 4.70 1.11 1.71
C ARG A 19 5.42 1.59 2.98
N ASP A 20 5.29 0.87 4.08
CA ASP A 20 5.89 1.23 5.35
C ASP A 20 7.42 1.12 5.32
N ALA A 21 7.98 0.25 4.48
CA ALA A 21 9.42 0.25 4.20
C ALA A 21 9.89 1.58 3.58
N HIS A 22 9.12 2.16 2.65
CA HIS A 22 9.42 3.47 2.09
C HIS A 22 9.19 4.61 3.08
N ALA A 23 8.18 4.51 3.94
CA ALA A 23 7.96 5.48 5.02
C ALA A 23 9.17 5.59 5.96
N LYS A 24 9.80 4.46 6.31
CA LYS A 24 11.04 4.43 7.11
C LYS A 24 12.19 5.18 6.44
N VAL A 25 12.33 5.06 5.11
CA VAL A 25 13.35 5.81 4.34
C VAL A 25 13.08 7.31 4.40
N LEU A 26 11.81 7.72 4.29
CA LEU A 26 11.41 9.13 4.35
C LEU A 26 11.57 9.74 5.76
N ALA A 27 11.51 8.92 6.80
CA ALA A 27 11.72 9.34 8.19
C ALA A 27 13.21 9.39 8.60
N ALA A 28 14.11 8.84 7.79
CA ALA A 28 15.55 8.89 8.03
C ALA A 28 16.14 10.28 7.69
N PRO A 29 17.39 10.57 8.07
CA PRO A 29 18.08 11.79 7.63
C PRO A 29 18.02 11.96 6.12
N PHE A 30 17.82 13.19 5.67
CA PHE A 30 17.52 13.49 4.28
C PHE A 30 18.67 13.12 3.34
N ASP A 31 18.37 12.20 2.42
CA ASP A 31 19.18 11.82 1.28
C ASP A 31 18.31 12.05 0.04
N ARG A 32 18.67 13.03 -0.81
CA ARG A 32 17.82 13.48 -1.91
C ARG A 32 17.42 12.36 -2.86
N GLU A 33 18.38 11.56 -3.30
CA GLU A 33 18.15 10.49 -4.27
C GLU A 33 17.26 9.38 -3.68
N LYS A 34 17.50 9.01 -2.41
CA LYS A 34 16.68 8.01 -1.73
C LYS A 34 15.28 8.55 -1.40
N ALA A 35 15.17 9.81 -0.98
CA ALA A 35 13.91 10.43 -0.63
C ALA A 35 13.00 10.62 -1.84
N GLU A 36 13.52 11.10 -2.97
CA GLU A 36 12.72 11.27 -4.20
C GLU A 36 12.19 9.92 -4.71
N ARG A 37 13.04 8.88 -4.75
CA ARG A 37 12.60 7.52 -5.13
C ARG A 37 11.60 6.94 -4.15
N ALA A 38 11.86 7.03 -2.85
CA ALA A 38 10.97 6.51 -1.82
C ALA A 38 9.60 7.21 -1.83
N ARG A 39 9.57 8.52 -2.07
CA ARG A 39 8.31 9.29 -2.19
C ARG A 39 7.47 8.82 -3.37
N ASN A 40 8.08 8.65 -4.54
CA ASN A 40 7.35 8.19 -5.73
C ASN A 40 6.73 6.80 -5.49
N LYS A 41 7.51 5.87 -4.91
CA LYS A 41 7.01 4.53 -4.58
C LYS A 41 5.97 4.53 -3.47
N PHE A 42 6.11 5.38 -2.46
CA PHE A 42 5.12 5.53 -1.41
C PHE A 42 3.75 5.96 -1.97
N VAL A 43 3.71 6.94 -2.87
CA VAL A 43 2.46 7.42 -3.49
C VAL A 43 1.82 6.36 -4.40
N GLU A 44 2.63 5.66 -5.18
CA GLU A 44 2.18 4.55 -6.04
C GLU A 44 1.51 3.45 -5.20
N LEU A 45 2.17 3.01 -4.12
CA LEU A 45 1.63 2.00 -3.21
C LEU A 45 0.38 2.48 -2.47
N GLN A 46 0.34 3.75 -2.05
CA GLN A 46 -0.87 4.32 -1.43
C GLN A 46 -2.06 4.27 -2.39
N THR A 47 -1.84 4.61 -3.66
CA THR A 47 -2.89 4.56 -4.70
C THR A 47 -3.41 3.14 -4.89
N LEU A 48 -2.52 2.14 -4.85
CA LEU A 48 -2.89 0.73 -4.95
C LEU A 48 -3.66 0.24 -3.71
N ILE A 49 -3.24 0.64 -2.51
CA ILE A 49 -3.96 0.35 -1.26
C ILE A 49 -5.38 0.91 -1.32
N ASP A 50 -5.54 2.16 -1.77
CA ASP A 50 -6.86 2.80 -1.89
C ASP A 50 -7.77 2.11 -2.91
N ALA A 51 -7.19 1.53 -3.97
CA ALA A 51 -7.93 0.72 -4.94
C ALA A 51 -8.38 -0.63 -4.33
N LEU A 52 -7.51 -1.28 -3.56
CA LEU A 52 -7.84 -2.52 -2.85
C LEU A 52 -8.91 -2.29 -1.77
N ASP A 53 -8.83 -1.18 -1.04
CA ASP A 53 -9.84 -0.79 -0.04
C ASP A 53 -11.22 -0.59 -0.67
N ARG A 54 -11.28 0.07 -1.83
CA ARG A 54 -12.52 0.20 -2.60
C ARG A 54 -13.06 -1.15 -3.09
N ALA A 55 -12.19 -2.04 -3.56
CA ALA A 55 -12.60 -3.38 -3.99
C ALA A 55 -13.14 -4.23 -2.82
N ILE A 56 -12.48 -4.19 -1.66
CA ILE A 56 -12.92 -4.88 -0.44
C ILE A 56 -14.28 -4.34 0.02
N ALA A 57 -14.48 -3.03 0.02
CA ALA A 57 -15.76 -2.42 0.37
C ALA A 57 -16.89 -2.87 -0.56
N GLY A 58 -16.60 -2.98 -1.87
CA GLY A 58 -17.52 -3.54 -2.86
C GLY A 58 -17.90 -4.98 -2.55
N GLU A 59 -16.92 -5.85 -2.25
CA GLU A 59 -17.18 -7.25 -1.89
C GLU A 59 -17.97 -7.43 -0.59
N ASN A 60 -17.80 -6.53 0.39
CA ASN A 60 -18.57 -6.58 1.64
C ASN A 60 -20.02 -6.07 1.50
N SER A 61 -20.33 -5.40 0.39
CA SER A 61 -21.67 -4.85 0.11
C SER A 61 -22.58 -5.83 -0.66
N VAL A 62 -22.05 -7.02 -1.00
CA VAL A 62 -22.72 -8.12 -1.71
C VAL A 62 -22.99 -9.26 -0.74
#